data_AF-A0A921B9G1-F1
#
_entry.id   AF-A0A921B9G1-F1
#
_cell.length_a   1.000
_cell.length_b   1.000
_cell.length_c   1.000
_cell.angle_alpha   90.00
_cell.angle_beta   90.00
_cell.angle_gamma   90.00
#
_symmetry.space_group_name_H-M   'P 1'
#
loop_
_entity.id
_entity.type
_entity.pdbx_description
1 polymer ?
#
loop_
_entity_poly.entity_id
_entity_poly.type
_entity_poly.pdbx_seq_one_letter_code
_entity_poly.pdbx_strand_id
1 'polypeptide(L)' 'MGDINDYPGKLDLILCGFHETTLAVQDAYRRCFPGERVPFGYTTSNTKLHKKLGVKVD' A
#
# COMPACT_ATOMS: atom_id res chain seq x y z
N MET A 1 0.82 2.24 12.43
CA MET A 1 -0.39 2.42 11.59
C MET A 1 -1.54 1.77 12.32
N GLY A 2 -2.76 2.26 12.11
CA GLY A 2 -3.91 1.88 12.93
C GLY A 2 -3.81 2.48 14.33
N ASP A 3 -4.60 1.96 15.26
CA ASP A 3 -4.88 2.52 16.60
C ASP A 3 -3.65 2.77 17.50
N ILE A 4 -2.47 2.29 17.11
CA ILE A 4 -1.21 2.52 17.82
C ILE A 4 -0.55 3.88 17.52
N ASN A 5 -0.94 4.57 16.44
CA ASN A 5 -0.33 5.87 16.07
C ASN A 5 -1.20 7.06 16.46
N ASP A 6 -0.59 8.24 16.48
CA ASP A 6 -1.25 9.51 16.77
C ASP A 6 -0.73 10.61 15.84
N TYR A 7 -1.64 11.49 15.42
CA TYR A 7 -1.36 12.70 14.65
C TYR A 7 -2.61 13.62 14.65
N PRO A 8 -2.47 14.94 14.41
CA PRO A 8 -3.62 15.85 14.42
C PRO A 8 -4.73 15.39 13.47
N GLY A 9 -5.93 15.15 14.00
CA GLY A 9 -7.08 14.67 13.24
C GLY A 9 -7.16 13.17 13.02
N LYS A 10 -6.33 12.35 13.70
CA LYS A 10 -6.44 10.89 13.70
C LYS A 10 -7.82 10.45 14.22
N LEU A 11 -8.42 9.48 13.51
CA LEU A 11 -9.61 8.77 13.93
C LEU A 11 -9.29 7.27 14.02
N ASP A 12 -9.73 6.63 15.10
CA ASP A 12 -9.55 5.19 15.31
C ASP A 12 -10.63 4.40 14.58
N LEU A 13 -10.48 4.39 13.25
CA LEU A 13 -11.33 3.66 12.33
C LEU A 13 -10.49 2.68 11.53
N ILE A 14 -11.05 1.48 11.29
CA ILE A 14 -10.46 0.46 10.43
C ILE A 14 -10.08 1.06 9.05
N LEU A 15 -10.93 1.94 8.50
CA LEU A 15 -10.67 2.61 7.23
C LEU A 15 -9.41 3.50 7.25
N CYS A 16 -9.14 4.18 8.37
CA CYS A 16 -7.95 5.01 8.55
C CYS A 16 -6.71 4.11 8.61
N GLY A 17 -6.79 2.98 9.32
CA GLY A 17 -5.73 1.97 9.33
C GLY A 17 -5.37 1.45 7.94
N PHE A 18 -6.36 1.21 7.07
CA PHE A 18 -6.09 0.85 5.67
C PHE A 18 -5.35 1.96 4.92
N HIS A 19 -5.82 3.19 5.00
CA HIS A 19 -5.17 4.33 4.35
C HIS A 19 -3.71 4.52 4.81
N GLU A 20 -3.49 4.56 6.12
CA GLU A 20 -2.16 4.73 6.71
C GLU A 20 -1.20 3.62 6.28
N THR A 21 -1.68 2.36 6.23
CA THR A 21 -0.88 1.22 5.81
C THR A 21 -0.44 1.37 4.35
N THR A 22 -1.30 1.86 3.46
CA THR A 22 -0.91 2.09 2.05
C THR A 22 0.23 3.09 1.92
N LEU A 23 0.25 4.14 2.74
CA LEU A 23 1.33 5.12 2.77
C LEU A 23 2.61 4.53 3.39
N ALA A 24 2.46 3.79 4.49
CA ALA A 24 3.57 3.11 5.17
C ALA A 24 4.36 2.20 4.23
N VAL A 25 3.66 1.40 3.43
CA VAL A 25 4.26 0.42 2.53
C VAL A 25 5.05 1.10 1.41
N GLN A 26 4.64 2.28 0.94
CA GLN A 26 5.42 3.02 -0.05
C GLN A 26 6.79 3.45 0.49
N ASP A 27 6.85 3.89 1.75
CA ASP A 27 8.12 4.25 2.37
C ASP A 27 8.95 3.02 2.72
N ALA A 28 8.31 1.96 3.24
CA ALA A 28 8.95 0.69 3.51
C ALA A 28 9.59 0.09 2.25
N TYR A 29 8.93 0.18 1.09
CA TYR A 29 9.50 -0.29 -0.18
C TYR A 29 10.83 0.41 -0.50
N ARG A 30 10.93 1.73 -0.34
CA ARG A 30 12.18 2.48 -0.60
C ARG A 30 13.32 2.05 0.32
N ARG A 31 13.01 1.68 1.56
CA ARG A 31 13.98 1.18 2.54
C ARG A 31 14.42 -0.25 2.21
N CYS A 32 13.49 -1.12 1.83
CA CYS A 32 13.78 -2.50 1.48
C CYS A 32 14.48 -2.65 0.12
N PHE A 33 14.23 -1.73 -0.82
CA PHE A 33 14.77 -1.75 -2.18
C PHE A 33 15.41 -0.39 -2.54
N PRO A 34 16.58 -0.05 -1.94
CA PRO A 34 17.25 1.22 -2.22
C PRO A 34 17.61 1.38 -3.71
N GLY A 35 17.31 2.54 -4.28
CA GLY A 35 17.58 2.85 -5.69
C GLY A 35 16.49 2.38 -6.67
N GLU A 36 15.54 1.55 -6.23
CA GLU A 36 14.38 1.20 -7.05
C GLU A 36 13.26 2.24 -6.95
N ARG A 37 12.58 2.47 -8.08
CA ARG A 37 11.36 3.28 -8.09
C ARG A 37 10.19 2.48 -7.55
N VAL A 38 9.48 3.03 -6.56
CA VAL A 38 8.24 2.44 -6.03
C VAL A 38 7.24 2.21 -7.18
N PRO A 39 6.79 0.96 -7.41
CA PRO A 39 5.83 0.66 -8.47
C PRO A 39 4.49 1.35 -8.22
N PHE A 40 3.98 2.07 -9.22
CA PHE A 40 2.64 2.66 -9.19
C PHE A 40 1.77 2.02 -10.27
N GLY A 41 0.54 1.64 -9.90
CA GLY A 41 -0.42 1.07 -10.85
C GLY A 41 -1.72 0.68 -10.17
N TYR A 42 -2.79 0.64 -10.97
CA TYR A 42 -4.12 0.25 -10.51
C TYR A 42 -4.31 -1.25 -10.57
N THR A 43 -4.97 -1.82 -9.56
CA THR A 43 -5.28 -3.24 -9.48
C THR A 43 -6.25 -3.71 -10.56
N THR A 44 -6.93 -2.81 -11.27
CA THR A 44 -7.90 -3.14 -12.33
C THR A 44 -7.27 -3.37 -13.70
N SER A 45 -6.10 -2.78 -13.97
CA SER A 45 -5.48 -2.80 -15.31
C SER A 45 -4.06 -3.38 -15.33
N ASN A 46 -3.44 -3.58 -14.17
CA ASN A 46 -2.05 -4.01 -14.10
C ASN A 46 -1.92 -5.55 -14.10
N THR A 47 -1.51 -6.10 -15.24
CA THR A 47 -1.30 -7.54 -15.43
C THR A 47 -0.26 -8.14 -14.47
N LYS A 48 0.77 -7.38 -14.07
CA LYS A 48 1.75 -7.83 -13.07
C LYS A 48 1.11 -7.95 -11.68
N LEU A 49 0.19 -7.04 -11.34
CA LEU A 49 -0.57 -7.12 -10.08
C LEU A 49 -1.58 -8.28 -10.11
N HIS A 50 -2.31 -8.47 -11.21
CA HIS A 50 -3.20 -9.63 -11.37
C HIS A 50 -2.45 -10.96 -11.17
N LYS A 51 -1.25 -11.09 -11.75
CA LYS A 51 -0.40 -12.28 -11.55
C LYS A 51 -0.02 -12.48 -10.08
N LYS A 52 0.34 -11.39 -9.37
CA LYS A 52 0.64 -11.45 -7.92
C LYS A 52 -0.59 -11.82 -7.08
N LEU A 53 -1.78 -11.41 -7.52
CA LEU A 53 -3.06 -11.68 -6.85
C LEU A 53 -3.69 -13.03 -7.25
N GLY A 54 -3.09 -13.76 -8.18
CA GLY A 54 -3.62 -15.03 -8.68
C GLY A 54 -4.87 -14.90 -9.55
N VAL A 55 -5.14 -13.71 -10.09
CA VAL A 55 -6.27 -13.47 -11.00
C VAL A 55 -5.90 -13.98 -12.39
N LYS A 56 -6.73 -14.85 -12.97
CA LYS A 56 -6.59 -15.27 -14.38
C LYS A 56 -6.95 -14.07 -15.25
N VAL A 57 -5.99 -13.62 -16.05
CA VAL A 57 -6.22 -12.61 -17.08
C VAL A 57 -6.44 -13.41 -18.37
N ASP A 58 -7.69 -13.44 -18.82
CA ASP A 58 -8.08 -13.99 -20.12
C ASP A 58 -7.65 -13.05 -21.26
#